data_AF-A0A7V9L1P0-F1
#
_entry.id   AF-A0A7V9L1P0-F1
#
_cell.length_a   1.000
_cell.length_b   1.000
_cell.length_c   1.000
_cell.angle_alpha   90.00
_cell.angle_beta   90.00
_cell.angle_gamma   90.00
#
_symmetry.space_group_name_H-M   'P 1'
#
loop_
_entity.id
_entity.type
_entity.pdbx_description
1 polymer ?
#
loop_
_entity_poly.entity_id
_entity_poly.type
_entity_poly.pdbx_seq_one_letter_code
_entity_poly.pdbx_strand_id
1 'polypeptide(L)'
;MPSTLFRIAIVLIAGCSSTEPPPIEDCATTGKCDLPDDPAEVSCSKRRSDAYNENRTAFNDTFLRWSCADVQGVTADDRGQEYCEYFAIAQLPPDGQAPAPAPSVLGRNLGLDSSYGTTPGGVELTAGQITALEADETAVVGQCVFTTWNSDQPGPVAACDGKDGCPQVMGVPVDEQTFRMTFEVNSTDAAQLLVKDCAVLPTPGDEENPRDLRHDDFMRGCLWNAELNETEFRKSDTTICTSMTRLAECGCSVTGDPLAEQISPWEMRGFPLGGWSGFVSGSEAESDLPASCRYVDLGENGQTLVSCDLSAGDLLLGAADVRSYCQDKYADNIVVHVPIPTGVTCDPSKSESPYAGSCSETPWVLEPYAAGN
;
A
#
# COMPACT_ATOMS: atom_id res chain seq x y z
N MET A 1 68.87 31.34 22.87
CA MET A 1 67.61 30.58 22.87
C MET A 1 67.47 29.94 21.50
N PRO A 2 67.65 28.62 21.35
CA PRO A 2 67.56 27.98 20.04
C PRO A 2 66.10 27.60 19.75
N SER A 3 65.62 28.01 18.58
CA SER A 3 64.29 27.71 18.06
C SER A 3 64.21 26.29 17.53
N THR A 4 63.33 25.47 18.11
CA THR A 4 63.07 24.10 17.67
C THR A 4 62.06 24.12 16.52
N LEU A 5 62.52 23.78 15.31
CA LEU A 5 61.67 23.54 14.14
C LEU A 5 60.93 22.21 14.31
N PHE A 6 59.61 22.28 14.44
CA PHE A 6 58.71 21.12 14.41
C PHE A 6 58.42 20.76 12.94
N ARG A 7 58.92 19.62 12.46
CA ARG A 7 58.56 19.07 11.14
C ARG A 7 57.36 18.14 11.31
N ILE A 8 56.19 18.58 10.85
CA ILE A 8 55.02 17.72 10.68
C ILE A 8 55.19 16.97 9.36
N ALA A 9 55.38 15.64 9.44
CA ALA A 9 55.31 14.76 8.30
C ALA A 9 53.84 14.40 8.03
N ILE A 10 53.28 14.89 6.94
CA ILE A 10 51.95 14.51 6.45
C ILE A 10 52.12 13.18 5.70
N VAL A 11 51.58 12.10 6.27
CA VAL A 11 51.47 10.79 5.61
C VAL A 11 50.16 10.79 4.83
N LEU A 12 50.26 10.84 3.49
CA LEU A 12 49.13 10.64 2.59
C LEU A 12 48.90 9.13 2.42
N ILE A 13 47.90 8.58 3.10
CA ILE A 13 47.40 7.22 2.85
C ILE A 13 46.35 7.32 1.74
N ALA A 14 46.78 7.09 0.49
CA ALA A 14 45.90 6.86 -0.63
C ALA A 14 45.48 5.38 -0.63
N GLY A 15 44.36 5.07 0.02
CA GLY A 15 43.70 3.76 -0.01
C GLY A 15 42.31 3.90 -0.61
N CYS A 16 42.21 3.99 -1.94
CA CYS A 16 40.94 3.84 -2.64
C CYS A 16 40.58 2.35 -2.65
N SER A 17 39.85 1.90 -1.63
CA SER A 17 39.10 0.64 -1.71
C SER A 17 37.96 0.88 -2.70
N SER A 18 38.11 0.38 -3.93
CA SER A 18 36.99 0.22 -4.86
C SER A 18 36.06 -0.81 -4.25
N THR A 19 35.18 -0.34 -3.39
CA THR A 19 34.05 -1.09 -2.90
C THR A 19 33.08 -1.05 -4.07
N GLU A 20 33.15 -2.06 -4.95
CA GLU A 20 32.08 -2.25 -5.93
C GLU A 20 30.77 -2.23 -5.13
N PRO A 21 29.82 -1.35 -5.49
CA PRO A 21 28.52 -1.38 -4.83
C PRO A 21 27.99 -2.81 -4.94
N PRO A 22 27.41 -3.37 -3.86
CA PRO A 22 26.84 -4.70 -3.92
C PRO A 22 25.95 -4.80 -5.17
N PRO A 23 25.95 -5.94 -5.88
CA PRO A 23 25.09 -6.11 -7.03
C PRO A 23 23.67 -5.74 -6.61
N ILE A 24 23.08 -4.78 -7.34
CA ILE A 24 21.67 -4.44 -7.18
C ILE A 24 20.94 -5.73 -7.51
N GLU A 25 20.34 -6.37 -6.50
CA GLU A 25 19.49 -7.53 -6.73
C GLU A 25 18.45 -7.12 -7.77
N ASP A 26 18.36 -7.91 -8.85
CA ASP A 26 17.46 -7.63 -9.96
C ASP A 26 16.02 -7.96 -9.56
N CYS A 27 15.50 -7.06 -8.73
CA CYS A 27 14.13 -6.89 -8.33
C CYS A 27 13.10 -7.08 -9.44
N ALA A 28 13.46 -6.73 -10.69
CA ALA A 28 12.54 -6.80 -11.82
C ALA A 28 12.18 -8.24 -12.19
N THR A 29 12.98 -9.23 -11.78
CA THR A 29 12.75 -10.64 -12.15
C THR A 29 11.89 -11.41 -11.14
N THR A 30 12.04 -11.14 -9.84
CA THR A 30 11.30 -11.84 -8.78
C THR A 30 10.11 -11.04 -8.23
N GLY A 31 10.14 -9.71 -8.35
CA GLY A 31 9.11 -8.82 -7.80
C GLY A 31 9.03 -8.82 -6.27
N LYS A 32 10.07 -9.30 -5.59
CA LYS A 32 10.16 -9.42 -4.12
C LYS A 32 11.33 -8.57 -3.59
N CYS A 33 11.30 -7.25 -3.74
CA CYS A 33 12.47 -6.44 -3.38
C CYS A 33 12.73 -6.31 -1.88
N ASP A 34 11.69 -6.36 -1.06
CA ASP A 34 11.80 -6.32 0.39
C ASP A 34 11.97 -7.72 1.02
N LEU A 35 11.59 -8.77 0.29
CA LEU A 35 11.56 -10.17 0.73
C LEU A 35 12.05 -11.18 -0.34
N PRO A 36 13.21 -11.01 -0.99
CA PRO A 36 13.60 -11.88 -2.09
C PRO A 36 13.89 -13.31 -1.60
N ASP A 37 13.00 -14.23 -1.99
CA ASP A 37 13.07 -15.68 -1.71
C ASP A 37 13.31 -16.06 -0.24
N ASP A 38 12.85 -15.21 0.67
CA ASP A 38 12.78 -15.53 2.09
C ASP A 38 11.89 -16.77 2.29
N PRO A 39 12.28 -17.71 3.17
CA PRO A 39 11.37 -18.75 3.63
C PRO A 39 10.08 -18.14 4.19
N ALA A 40 8.94 -18.84 4.02
CA ALA A 40 7.64 -18.34 4.44
C ALA A 40 7.62 -17.87 5.91
N GLU A 41 8.34 -18.55 6.80
CA GLU A 41 8.46 -18.16 8.21
C GLU A 41 9.11 -16.80 8.41
N VAL A 42 10.10 -16.46 7.57
CA VAL A 42 10.81 -15.18 7.61
C VAL A 42 9.91 -14.07 7.06
N SER A 43 9.29 -14.31 5.91
CA SER A 43 8.30 -13.40 5.30
C SER A 43 7.17 -13.10 6.28
N CYS A 44 6.58 -14.13 6.89
CA CYS A 44 5.51 -13.99 7.86
C CYS A 44 5.93 -13.24 9.12
N SER A 45 7.15 -13.48 9.63
CA SER A 45 7.66 -12.74 10.79
C SER A 45 7.82 -11.24 10.49
N LYS A 46 8.27 -10.89 9.28
CA LYS A 46 8.37 -9.49 8.83
C LYS A 46 6.98 -8.87 8.67
N ARG A 47 6.03 -9.55 8.01
CA ARG A 47 4.64 -9.07 7.85
C ARG A 47 3.88 -8.97 9.16
N ARG A 48 4.16 -9.84 10.11
CA ARG A 48 3.65 -9.73 11.48
C ARG A 48 4.11 -8.43 12.14
N SER A 49 5.37 -8.05 11.93
CA SER A 49 5.92 -6.80 12.46
C SER A 49 5.27 -5.57 11.83
N ASP A 50 4.91 -5.64 10.54
CA ASP A 50 4.14 -4.61 9.87
C ASP A 50 2.72 -4.49 10.43
N ALA A 51 2.06 -5.64 10.70
CA ALA A 51 0.67 -5.70 11.13
C ALA A 51 0.41 -5.30 12.59
N TYR A 52 1.41 -5.45 13.47
CA TYR A 52 1.31 -5.14 14.90
C TYR A 52 2.25 -4.03 15.37
N ASN A 53 2.67 -3.15 14.48
CA ASN A 53 3.42 -1.98 14.91
C ASN A 53 2.54 -1.10 15.81
N GLU A 54 3.11 -0.56 16.90
CA GLU A 54 2.39 0.26 17.89
C GLU A 54 1.61 1.44 17.28
N ASN A 55 2.01 1.89 16.09
CA ASN A 55 1.35 2.98 15.35
C ASN A 55 0.62 2.51 14.07
N ARG A 56 0.67 1.21 13.75
CA ARG A 56 0.10 0.62 12.52
C ARG A 56 -0.51 -0.74 12.85
N THR A 57 -1.76 -0.72 13.33
CA THR A 57 -2.50 -1.96 13.62
C THR A 57 -3.34 -2.34 12.40
N ALA A 58 -3.05 -3.50 11.81
CA ALA A 58 -3.78 -4.03 10.65
C ALA A 58 -5.19 -4.54 10.99
N PHE A 59 -5.41 -4.87 12.26
CA PHE A 59 -6.63 -5.52 12.74
C PHE A 59 -7.36 -4.60 13.73
N ASN A 60 -8.58 -4.18 13.37
CA ASN A 60 -9.46 -3.53 14.32
C ASN A 60 -10.88 -4.08 14.25
N ASP A 61 -11.73 -3.61 15.14
CA ASP A 61 -13.12 -4.08 15.26
C ASP A 61 -13.96 -3.91 13.99
N THR A 62 -13.65 -2.89 13.18
CA THR A 62 -14.47 -2.45 12.05
C THR A 62 -13.78 -2.58 10.69
N PHE A 63 -12.45 -2.72 10.63
CA PHE A 63 -11.70 -2.81 9.36
C PHE A 63 -10.53 -3.80 9.43
N LEU A 64 -10.14 -4.29 8.26
CA LEU A 64 -8.78 -4.76 7.97
C LEU A 64 -8.02 -3.65 7.26
N ARG A 65 -6.72 -3.55 7.52
CA ARG A 65 -5.92 -2.43 7.04
C ARG A 65 -4.53 -2.86 6.59
N TRP A 66 -4.07 -2.28 5.48
CA TRP A 66 -2.68 -2.39 5.03
C TRP A 66 -2.27 -1.12 4.28
N SER A 67 -0.97 -0.82 4.27
CA SER A 67 -0.43 0.30 3.48
C SER A 67 -0.59 0.05 1.98
N CYS A 68 -0.81 1.11 1.20
CA CYS A 68 -0.71 1.06 -0.27
C CYS A 68 0.70 0.66 -0.74
N ALA A 69 1.74 0.83 0.10
CA ALA A 69 3.05 0.20 -0.09
C ALA A 69 3.00 -1.30 0.28
N ASP A 70 2.14 -2.07 -0.36
CA ASP A 70 1.91 -3.47 -0.02
C ASP A 70 3.18 -4.32 -0.21
N VAL A 71 3.86 -4.13 -1.35
CA VAL A 71 5.15 -4.74 -1.67
C VAL A 71 6.08 -3.64 -2.20
N GLN A 72 7.31 -3.56 -1.69
CA GLN A 72 8.31 -2.69 -2.32
C GLN A 72 8.81 -3.34 -3.61
N GLY A 73 8.84 -2.57 -4.69
CA GLY A 73 9.53 -2.94 -5.93
C GLY A 73 8.85 -4.01 -6.79
N VAL A 74 7.52 -4.10 -6.75
CA VAL A 74 6.77 -4.68 -7.88
C VAL A 74 6.89 -3.69 -9.04
N THR A 75 7.91 -3.90 -9.88
CA THR A 75 8.21 -3.07 -11.05
C THR A 75 7.73 -3.70 -12.36
N ALA A 76 7.15 -4.90 -12.31
CA ALA A 76 6.67 -5.65 -13.46
C ALA A 76 5.15 -5.57 -13.60
N ASP A 77 4.68 -5.50 -14.84
CA ASP A 77 3.29 -5.17 -15.23
C ASP A 77 2.22 -6.24 -14.87
N ASP A 78 2.59 -7.38 -14.27
CA ASP A 78 1.76 -8.60 -14.33
C ASP A 78 1.26 -9.14 -12.99
N ARG A 79 0.98 -8.29 -11.99
CA ARG A 79 0.44 -8.80 -10.71
C ARG A 79 -0.71 -7.97 -10.18
N GLY A 80 -1.91 -8.39 -10.57
CA GLY A 80 -3.13 -8.09 -9.82
C GLY A 80 -3.00 -8.47 -8.34
N GLN A 81 -3.71 -7.70 -7.51
CA GLN A 81 -3.82 -7.69 -6.05
C GLN A 81 -3.21 -6.47 -5.33
N GLU A 82 -2.52 -5.57 -6.02
CA GLU A 82 -2.36 -4.22 -5.45
C GLU A 82 -3.76 -3.60 -5.39
N TYR A 83 -4.24 -3.26 -4.20
CA TYR A 83 -5.54 -2.60 -4.03
C TYR A 83 -5.45 -1.09 -4.23
N CYS A 84 -4.24 -0.56 -4.45
CA CYS A 84 -3.95 0.84 -4.74
C CYS A 84 -3.19 1.00 -6.07
N GLU A 85 -3.65 1.90 -6.93
CA GLU A 85 -2.81 2.56 -7.93
C GLU A 85 -2.19 3.81 -7.33
N TYR A 86 -1.05 4.22 -7.88
CA TYR A 86 -0.51 5.53 -7.64
C TYR A 86 0.21 6.08 -8.87
N PHE A 87 0.09 7.39 -9.05
CA PHE A 87 0.77 8.14 -10.10
C PHE A 87 1.05 9.56 -9.58
N ALA A 88 1.80 10.35 -10.34
CA ALA A 88 2.05 11.74 -9.98
C ALA A 88 1.47 12.70 -11.02
N ILE A 89 1.13 13.91 -10.59
CA ILE A 89 0.83 15.03 -11.46
C ILE A 89 1.84 16.14 -11.15
N ALA A 90 2.61 16.59 -12.12
CA ALA A 90 3.58 17.66 -11.92
C ALA A 90 3.37 18.81 -12.92
N GLN A 91 3.35 20.04 -12.43
CA GLN A 91 3.35 21.24 -13.23
C GLN A 91 4.71 21.93 -13.11
N LEU A 92 5.53 21.80 -14.15
CA LEU A 92 6.85 22.42 -14.16
C LEU A 92 6.75 23.94 -14.18
N PRO A 93 7.69 24.66 -13.57
CA PRO A 93 7.76 26.11 -13.71
C PRO A 93 8.05 26.50 -15.18
N PRO A 94 7.77 27.76 -15.54
CA PRO A 94 8.12 28.27 -16.87
C PRO A 94 9.63 28.23 -17.11
N ASP A 95 10.02 27.94 -18.36
CA ASP A 95 11.41 28.08 -18.80
C ASP A 95 11.64 29.53 -19.27
N GLY A 96 12.21 30.35 -18.38
CA GLY A 96 12.44 31.77 -18.63
C GLY A 96 11.14 32.59 -18.69
N GLN A 97 10.83 33.17 -19.86
CA GLN A 97 9.64 34.01 -20.06
C GLN A 97 8.45 33.26 -20.68
N ALA A 98 8.60 31.97 -20.98
CA ALA A 98 7.50 31.15 -21.48
C ALA A 98 6.38 31.06 -20.43
N PRO A 99 5.12 30.80 -20.82
CA PRO A 99 4.10 30.40 -19.87
C PRO A 99 4.46 29.05 -19.24
N ALA A 100 3.96 28.79 -18.03
CA ALA A 100 4.10 27.47 -17.40
C ALA A 100 3.44 26.40 -18.31
N PRO A 101 4.08 25.24 -18.53
CA PRO A 101 3.45 24.14 -19.23
C PRO A 101 2.20 23.64 -18.50
N ALA A 102 1.37 22.89 -19.24
CA ALA A 102 0.28 22.15 -18.64
C ALA A 102 0.83 21.08 -17.67
N PRO A 103 0.07 20.70 -16.62
CA PRO A 103 0.43 19.60 -15.74
C PRO A 103 0.63 18.29 -16.53
N SER A 104 1.66 17.54 -16.20
CA SER A 104 1.97 16.22 -16.75
C SER A 104 1.53 15.13 -15.78
N VAL A 105 0.87 14.08 -16.28
CA VAL A 105 0.54 12.87 -15.52
C VAL A 105 1.67 11.86 -15.69
N LEU A 106 2.28 11.41 -14.61
CA LEU A 106 3.51 10.63 -14.60
C LEU A 106 3.31 9.25 -13.96
N GLY A 107 3.77 8.20 -14.65
CA GLY A 107 3.71 6.81 -14.20
C GLY A 107 2.31 6.17 -14.17
N ARG A 108 1.29 6.78 -14.79
CA ARG A 108 -0.08 6.24 -14.84
C ARG A 108 -0.17 5.14 -15.90
N ASN A 109 -0.84 4.03 -15.58
CA ASN A 109 -1.09 2.96 -16.54
C ASN A 109 -2.14 3.40 -17.59
N LEU A 110 -1.96 3.01 -18.86
CA LEU A 110 -2.81 3.49 -19.98
C LEU A 110 -3.69 2.41 -20.62
N GLY A 111 -3.66 1.17 -20.15
CA GLY A 111 -4.31 0.01 -20.79
C GLY A 111 -4.91 -0.96 -19.79
N LEU A 112 -5.71 -1.94 -20.23
CA LEU A 112 -6.30 -2.99 -19.37
C LEU A 112 -5.32 -4.13 -19.04
N ASP A 113 -4.15 -4.15 -19.66
CA ASP A 113 -3.20 -5.27 -19.66
C ASP A 113 -1.76 -4.78 -19.87
N SER A 114 -1.47 -3.51 -19.52
CA SER A 114 -0.24 -2.78 -19.88
C SER A 114 0.06 -2.66 -21.40
N SER A 115 -0.80 -3.17 -22.29
CA SER A 115 -0.54 -3.14 -23.75
C SER A 115 -0.42 -1.74 -24.34
N TYR A 116 -0.95 -0.73 -23.63
CA TYR A 116 -0.87 0.68 -23.99
C TYR A 116 0.26 1.43 -23.27
N GLY A 117 1.04 0.73 -22.45
CA GLY A 117 2.16 1.24 -21.67
C GLY A 117 1.75 2.10 -20.48
N THR A 118 2.73 2.84 -19.96
CA THR A 118 2.57 3.81 -18.88
C THR A 118 2.90 5.22 -19.39
N THR A 119 2.35 6.25 -18.75
CA THR A 119 2.89 7.61 -18.94
C THR A 119 4.31 7.67 -18.39
N PRO A 120 5.17 8.58 -18.89
CA PRO A 120 6.55 8.69 -18.40
C PRO A 120 6.61 8.79 -16.87
N GLY A 121 7.49 8.01 -16.22
CA GLY A 121 7.61 8.01 -14.75
C GLY A 121 8.31 9.25 -14.20
N GLY A 122 9.12 9.93 -15.01
CA GLY A 122 9.91 11.10 -14.63
C GLY A 122 9.68 12.32 -15.51
N VAL A 123 10.37 13.41 -15.18
CA VAL A 123 10.39 14.67 -15.93
C VAL A 123 11.82 15.04 -16.31
N GLU A 124 11.99 15.52 -17.54
CA GLU A 124 13.24 16.16 -17.94
C GLU A 124 13.19 17.65 -17.58
N LEU A 125 14.09 18.07 -16.69
CA LEU A 125 14.15 19.46 -16.23
C LEU A 125 15.21 20.25 -17.01
N THR A 126 14.84 21.42 -17.53
CA THR A 126 15.83 22.37 -18.09
C THR A 126 16.62 23.04 -16.96
N ALA A 127 17.79 23.61 -17.29
CA ALA A 127 18.56 24.38 -16.31
C ALA A 127 17.76 25.54 -15.70
N GLY A 128 16.90 26.20 -16.51
CA GLY A 128 16.03 27.28 -16.03
C GLY A 128 14.97 26.78 -15.05
N GLN A 129 14.38 25.61 -15.31
CA GLN A 129 13.41 24.99 -14.43
C GLN A 129 14.06 24.52 -13.12
N ILE A 130 15.25 23.92 -13.17
CA ILE A 130 16.01 23.53 -11.97
C ILE A 130 16.24 24.77 -11.09
N THR A 131 16.77 25.86 -11.65
CA THR A 131 16.98 27.11 -10.90
C THR A 131 15.67 27.67 -10.33
N ALA A 132 14.55 27.56 -11.06
CA ALA A 132 13.26 28.02 -10.57
C ALA A 132 12.72 27.16 -9.41
N LEU A 133 12.91 25.84 -9.45
CA LEU A 133 12.53 24.92 -8.37
C LEU A 133 13.42 25.12 -7.13
N GLU A 134 14.73 25.30 -7.31
CA GLU A 134 15.69 25.57 -6.22
C GLU A 134 15.45 26.92 -5.53
N ALA A 135 14.79 27.87 -6.20
CA ALA A 135 14.51 29.19 -5.64
C ALA A 135 13.46 29.15 -4.51
N ASP A 136 12.55 28.17 -4.54
CA ASP A 136 11.60 27.88 -3.47
C ASP A 136 11.28 26.38 -3.46
N GLU A 137 12.15 25.60 -2.82
CA GLU A 137 12.00 24.15 -2.70
C GLU A 137 10.70 23.74 -1.99
N THR A 138 10.06 24.64 -1.25
CA THR A 138 8.81 24.35 -0.51
C THR A 138 7.55 24.57 -1.34
N ALA A 139 7.67 25.21 -2.52
CA ALA A 139 6.53 25.46 -3.39
C ALA A 139 5.90 24.13 -3.83
N VAL A 140 4.57 24.01 -3.72
CA VAL A 140 3.83 22.86 -4.25
C VAL A 140 3.76 22.97 -5.77
N VAL A 141 4.44 22.06 -6.46
CA VAL A 141 4.54 22.02 -7.94
C VAL A 141 3.87 20.77 -8.53
N GLY A 142 3.34 19.89 -7.69
CA GLY A 142 2.65 18.70 -8.14
C GLY A 142 1.88 18.03 -7.02
N GLN A 143 1.30 16.88 -7.32
CA GLN A 143 0.59 16.03 -6.37
C GLN A 143 0.86 14.56 -6.66
N CYS A 144 1.14 13.79 -5.59
CA CYS A 144 1.10 12.33 -5.61
C CYS A 144 -0.35 11.89 -5.45
N VAL A 145 -0.83 11.04 -6.35
CA VAL A 145 -2.22 10.58 -6.38
C VAL A 145 -2.26 9.10 -6.08
N PHE A 146 -3.09 8.72 -5.11
CA PHE A 146 -3.37 7.35 -4.72
C PHE A 146 -4.83 7.07 -4.99
N THR A 147 -5.13 5.98 -5.68
CA THR A 147 -6.48 5.51 -5.97
C THR A 147 -6.60 4.06 -5.59
N THR A 148 -7.79 3.61 -5.20
CA THR A 148 -8.06 2.18 -5.02
C THR A 148 -9.06 1.68 -6.04
N TRP A 149 -8.97 0.38 -6.32
CA TRP A 149 -9.96 -0.33 -7.11
C TRP A 149 -10.48 -1.55 -6.33
N ASN A 150 -11.71 -1.93 -6.62
CA ASN A 150 -12.24 -3.23 -6.25
C ASN A 150 -12.62 -3.98 -7.52
N SER A 151 -13.47 -3.38 -8.35
CA SER A 151 -13.81 -3.89 -9.68
C SER A 151 -13.78 -2.77 -10.72
N ASP A 152 -13.64 -3.12 -12.00
CA ASP A 152 -13.79 -2.15 -13.08
C ASP A 152 -15.27 -1.72 -13.18
N GLN A 153 -15.58 -0.54 -12.65
CA GLN A 153 -16.90 0.06 -12.70
C GLN A 153 -16.99 1.08 -13.84
N PRO A 154 -17.54 0.71 -15.01
CA PRO A 154 -17.65 1.62 -16.12
C PRO A 154 -18.64 2.75 -15.81
N GLY A 155 -18.33 3.94 -16.31
CA GLY A 155 -19.16 5.13 -16.14
C GLY A 155 -18.47 6.27 -15.37
N PRO A 156 -19.06 7.48 -15.42
CA PRO A 156 -18.48 8.67 -14.84
C PRO A 156 -18.33 8.52 -13.33
N VAL A 157 -17.32 9.18 -12.77
CA VAL A 157 -17.24 9.43 -11.32
C VAL A 157 -18.51 10.17 -10.90
N ALA A 158 -19.11 9.82 -9.77
CA ALA A 158 -20.41 10.40 -9.37
C ALA A 158 -20.40 11.93 -9.28
N ALA A 159 -19.29 12.51 -8.82
CA ALA A 159 -19.09 13.96 -8.82
C ALA A 159 -19.12 14.61 -10.22
N CYS A 160 -18.85 13.82 -11.28
CA CYS A 160 -18.91 14.26 -12.68
C CYS A 160 -20.30 14.12 -13.31
N ASP A 161 -21.26 13.40 -12.71
CA ASP A 161 -22.54 13.13 -13.36
C ASP A 161 -23.40 14.40 -13.42
N GLY A 162 -23.62 14.90 -14.64
CA GLY A 162 -24.53 16.02 -14.93
C GLY A 162 -24.05 17.41 -14.48
N LYS A 163 -22.80 17.60 -14.05
CA LYS A 163 -22.25 18.89 -13.62
C LYS A 163 -21.07 19.35 -14.48
N ASP A 164 -21.05 20.63 -14.84
CA ASP A 164 -19.85 21.30 -15.35
C ASP A 164 -18.82 21.39 -14.22
N GLY A 165 -17.94 20.41 -14.09
CA GLY A 165 -16.83 20.44 -13.14
C GLY A 165 -16.60 19.15 -12.38
N CYS A 166 -16.09 18.12 -13.08
CA CYS A 166 -15.42 17.00 -12.41
C CYS A 166 -14.39 17.52 -11.40
N PRO A 167 -14.17 16.82 -10.28
CA PRO A 167 -13.05 17.10 -9.40
C PRO A 167 -11.75 17.17 -10.21
N GLN A 168 -10.85 18.05 -9.81
CA GLN A 168 -9.56 18.21 -10.48
C GLN A 168 -8.43 18.10 -9.46
N VAL A 169 -7.36 17.46 -9.87
CA VAL A 169 -6.09 17.42 -9.15
C VAL A 169 -5.11 18.21 -9.99
N MET A 170 -4.63 19.36 -9.48
CA MET A 170 -3.74 20.27 -10.22
C MET A 170 -4.29 20.68 -11.60
N GLY A 171 -5.61 20.81 -11.76
CA GLY A 171 -6.24 21.15 -13.05
C GLY A 171 -6.38 19.97 -14.03
N VAL A 172 -5.92 18.78 -13.66
CA VAL A 172 -6.20 17.53 -14.39
C VAL A 172 -7.55 16.98 -13.90
N PRO A 173 -8.53 16.75 -14.80
CA PRO A 173 -9.80 16.14 -14.42
C PRO A 173 -9.60 14.74 -13.83
N VAL A 174 -10.27 14.48 -12.72
CA VAL A 174 -10.47 13.14 -12.17
C VAL A 174 -11.71 12.57 -12.84
N ASP A 175 -11.48 11.62 -13.73
CA ASP A 175 -12.50 11.04 -14.60
C ASP A 175 -12.54 9.51 -14.50
N GLU A 176 -13.33 8.88 -15.34
CA GLU A 176 -13.43 7.43 -15.40
C GLU A 176 -12.08 6.75 -15.62
N GLN A 177 -11.19 7.31 -16.45
CA GLN A 177 -9.87 6.72 -16.70
C GLN A 177 -8.98 6.73 -15.47
N THR A 178 -9.22 7.62 -14.52
CA THR A 178 -8.50 7.67 -13.24
C THR A 178 -8.81 6.47 -12.35
N PHE A 179 -9.94 5.79 -12.58
CA PHE A 179 -10.38 4.63 -11.80
C PHE A 179 -10.62 3.38 -12.65
N ARG A 180 -10.21 3.39 -13.92
CA ARG A 180 -10.27 2.19 -14.74
C ARG A 180 -9.23 1.22 -14.21
N MET A 181 -9.65 -0.01 -13.92
CA MET A 181 -8.72 -1.05 -13.59
C MET A 181 -7.89 -1.36 -14.84
N THR A 182 -6.58 -1.18 -14.75
CA THR A 182 -5.66 -1.24 -15.90
C THR A 182 -4.97 -2.60 -16.06
N PHE A 183 -5.47 -3.63 -15.36
CA PHE A 183 -4.95 -5.00 -15.40
C PHE A 183 -6.10 -6.01 -15.50
N GLU A 184 -5.94 -7.07 -16.31
CA GLU A 184 -6.98 -8.08 -16.56
C GLU A 184 -7.34 -8.89 -15.30
N VAL A 185 -6.43 -8.96 -14.33
CA VAL A 185 -6.66 -9.65 -13.06
C VAL A 185 -7.48 -8.75 -12.16
N ASN A 186 -8.79 -8.98 -12.17
CA ASN A 186 -9.71 -8.30 -11.30
C ASN A 186 -9.38 -8.50 -9.81
N SER A 187 -9.13 -7.40 -9.11
CA SER A 187 -8.83 -7.44 -7.68
C SER A 187 -9.98 -8.01 -6.85
N THR A 188 -11.23 -7.86 -7.32
CA THR A 188 -12.39 -8.47 -6.64
C THR A 188 -12.32 -9.99 -6.69
N ASP A 189 -12.08 -10.58 -7.87
CA ASP A 189 -12.00 -12.03 -7.99
C ASP A 189 -10.84 -12.60 -7.17
N ALA A 190 -9.70 -11.91 -7.19
CA ALA A 190 -8.54 -12.29 -6.40
C ALA A 190 -8.81 -12.19 -4.89
N ALA A 191 -9.41 -11.08 -4.43
CA ALA A 191 -9.79 -10.88 -3.03
C ALA A 191 -10.80 -11.94 -2.57
N GLN A 192 -11.82 -12.20 -3.39
CA GLN A 192 -12.86 -13.17 -3.07
C GLN A 192 -12.33 -14.61 -3.06
N LEU A 193 -11.41 -14.94 -3.98
CA LEU A 193 -10.73 -16.22 -3.99
C LEU A 193 -9.87 -16.38 -2.74
N LEU A 194 -9.06 -15.37 -2.41
CA LEU A 194 -8.24 -15.36 -1.21
C LEU A 194 -9.07 -15.56 0.07
N VAL A 195 -10.21 -14.86 0.17
CA VAL A 195 -11.14 -15.02 1.28
C VAL A 195 -11.67 -16.45 1.36
N LYS A 196 -12.04 -17.06 0.22
CA LYS A 196 -12.55 -18.44 0.17
C LYS A 196 -11.48 -19.45 0.57
N ASP A 197 -10.27 -19.29 0.06
CA ASP A 197 -9.15 -20.20 0.28
C ASP A 197 -8.70 -20.16 1.75
N CYS A 198 -8.65 -18.95 2.34
CA CYS A 198 -8.23 -18.76 3.73
C CYS A 198 -9.37 -18.90 4.77
N ALA A 199 -10.63 -19.05 4.35
CA ALA A 199 -11.76 -19.33 5.26
C ALA A 199 -11.94 -20.84 5.56
N VAL A 200 -10.90 -21.65 5.31
CA VAL A 200 -10.83 -23.07 5.65
C VAL A 200 -9.89 -23.26 6.84
N LEU A 201 -10.15 -24.25 7.69
CA LEU A 201 -9.27 -24.56 8.83
C LEU A 201 -7.87 -24.93 8.34
N PRO A 202 -6.82 -24.22 8.79
CA PRO A 202 -5.44 -24.55 8.44
C PRO A 202 -4.98 -25.80 9.20
N THR A 203 -3.82 -26.35 8.81
CA THR A 203 -3.12 -27.32 9.65
C THR A 203 -2.81 -26.67 11.02
N PRO A 204 -3.34 -27.21 12.14
CA PRO A 204 -3.12 -26.62 13.45
C PRO A 204 -1.65 -26.78 13.89
N GLY A 205 -1.16 -25.84 14.69
CA GLY A 205 0.09 -25.99 15.41
C GLY A 205 -0.07 -26.84 16.67
N ASP A 206 1.03 -26.99 17.40
CA ASP A 206 1.10 -27.56 18.74
C ASP A 206 0.73 -26.49 19.79
N GLU A 207 -0.44 -26.62 20.38
CA GLU A 207 -0.94 -25.69 21.40
C GLU A 207 -0.12 -25.71 22.70
N GLU A 208 0.52 -26.84 23.00
CA GLU A 208 1.33 -26.99 24.22
C GLU A 208 2.73 -26.40 24.05
N ASN A 209 3.13 -26.10 22.81
CA ASN A 209 4.43 -25.57 22.47
C ASN A 209 4.36 -24.09 22.05
N PRO A 210 4.65 -23.14 22.95
CA PRO A 210 4.64 -21.71 22.64
C PRO A 210 5.73 -21.27 21.64
N ARG A 211 6.63 -22.18 21.24
CA ARG A 211 7.64 -21.94 20.19
C ARG A 211 7.18 -22.42 18.82
N ASP A 212 6.06 -23.13 18.73
CA ASP A 212 5.45 -23.38 17.43
C ASP A 212 5.01 -22.05 16.85
N LEU A 213 5.47 -21.73 15.64
CA LEU A 213 5.07 -20.51 14.94
C LEU A 213 3.56 -20.49 14.72
N ARG A 214 2.95 -21.66 14.49
CA ARG A 214 1.50 -21.81 14.36
C ARG A 214 0.77 -21.65 15.71
N HIS A 215 1.46 -21.38 16.82
CA HIS A 215 0.77 -20.95 18.05
C HIS A 215 0.27 -19.50 17.97
N ASP A 216 0.92 -18.62 17.19
CA ASP A 216 0.52 -17.23 16.98
C ASP A 216 -0.55 -17.11 15.88
N ASP A 217 -1.64 -16.38 16.14
CA ASP A 217 -2.79 -16.23 15.23
C ASP A 217 -2.38 -15.68 13.86
N PHE A 218 -1.50 -14.67 13.84
CA PHE A 218 -1.01 -14.08 12.61
C PHE A 218 -0.15 -15.05 11.81
N MET A 219 0.82 -15.68 12.47
CA MET A 219 1.71 -16.64 11.85
C MET A 219 0.94 -17.84 11.29
N ARG A 220 -0.12 -18.31 11.95
CA ARG A 220 -0.98 -19.37 11.38
C ARG A 220 -1.58 -18.95 10.05
N GLY A 221 -2.27 -17.80 10.02
CA GLY A 221 -2.91 -17.32 8.80
C GLY A 221 -1.93 -16.98 7.69
N CYS A 222 -0.78 -16.40 8.04
CA CYS A 222 0.25 -16.08 7.07
C CYS A 222 0.93 -17.32 6.50
N LEU A 223 1.29 -18.31 7.34
CA LEU A 223 1.86 -19.57 6.86
C LEU A 223 0.85 -20.37 6.05
N TRP A 224 -0.44 -20.27 6.38
CA TRP A 224 -1.51 -20.84 5.58
C TRP A 224 -1.62 -20.16 4.21
N ASN A 225 -1.52 -18.83 4.16
CA ASN A 225 -1.44 -18.10 2.89
C ASN A 225 -0.23 -18.54 2.06
N ALA A 226 0.93 -18.74 2.67
CA ALA A 226 2.12 -19.24 1.99
C ALA A 226 1.88 -20.61 1.35
N GLU A 227 1.20 -21.50 2.08
CA GLU A 227 0.91 -22.87 1.65
C GLU A 227 -0.10 -22.93 0.50
N LEU A 228 -1.09 -22.03 0.50
CA LEU A 228 -2.17 -22.03 -0.49
C LEU A 228 -1.84 -21.19 -1.73
N ASN A 229 -1.31 -19.99 -1.52
CA ASN A 229 -1.23 -18.94 -2.54
C ASN A 229 0.21 -18.55 -2.88
N GLU A 230 1.19 -18.90 -2.03
CA GLU A 230 2.60 -18.47 -2.17
C GLU A 230 2.73 -16.93 -2.22
N THR A 231 1.86 -16.20 -1.51
CA THR A 231 1.81 -14.73 -1.46
C THR A 231 2.03 -14.15 -0.07
N GLU A 232 2.64 -14.90 0.83
CA GLU A 232 2.93 -14.48 2.21
C GLU A 232 3.86 -13.27 2.32
N PHE A 233 4.52 -12.91 1.23
CA PHE A 233 5.30 -11.69 1.13
C PHE A 233 4.44 -10.43 0.96
N ARG A 234 3.13 -10.52 0.76
CA ARG A 234 2.20 -9.36 0.66
C ARG A 234 1.59 -9.02 2.02
N LYS A 235 1.54 -7.74 2.39
CA LYS A 235 0.89 -7.26 3.62
C LYS A 235 -0.62 -7.47 3.56
N SER A 236 -1.25 -7.20 2.41
CA SER A 236 -2.69 -7.38 2.21
C SER A 236 -3.12 -8.84 2.37
N ASP A 237 -2.50 -9.75 1.61
CA ASP A 237 -2.91 -11.15 1.58
C ASP A 237 -2.78 -11.84 2.94
N THR A 238 -1.66 -11.60 3.62
CA THR A 238 -1.44 -12.15 4.97
C THR A 238 -2.44 -11.61 5.97
N THR A 239 -2.77 -10.32 5.91
CA THR A 239 -3.78 -9.69 6.79
C THR A 239 -5.18 -10.28 6.55
N ILE A 240 -5.58 -10.44 5.28
CA ILE A 240 -6.86 -11.06 4.91
C ILE A 240 -6.88 -12.52 5.40
N CYS A 241 -5.87 -13.31 5.04
CA CYS A 241 -5.82 -14.73 5.38
C CYS A 241 -5.77 -15.01 6.88
N THR A 242 -5.04 -14.20 7.64
CA THR A 242 -5.08 -14.25 9.10
C THR A 242 -6.49 -14.03 9.63
N SER A 243 -7.20 -13.00 9.15
CA SER A 243 -8.56 -12.73 9.60
C SER A 243 -9.53 -13.85 9.24
N MET A 244 -9.42 -14.39 8.02
CA MET A 244 -10.31 -15.47 7.54
C MET A 244 -10.03 -16.80 8.24
N THR A 245 -8.76 -17.12 8.45
CA THR A 245 -8.33 -18.27 9.25
C THR A 245 -8.97 -18.18 10.63
N ARG A 246 -8.91 -17.00 11.25
CA ARG A 246 -9.44 -16.81 12.59
C ARG A 246 -10.96 -16.93 12.64
N LEU A 247 -11.67 -16.43 11.64
CA LEU A 247 -13.11 -16.66 11.49
C LEU A 247 -13.45 -18.16 11.42
N ALA A 248 -12.70 -18.92 10.64
CA ALA A 248 -12.87 -20.36 10.54
C ALA A 248 -12.60 -21.07 11.87
N GLU A 249 -11.50 -20.73 12.55
CA GLU A 249 -11.14 -21.28 13.86
C GLU A 249 -12.21 -21.02 14.92
N CYS A 250 -12.89 -19.89 14.85
CA CYS A 250 -13.92 -19.51 15.80
C CYS A 250 -15.32 -20.04 15.47
N GLY A 251 -15.46 -20.85 14.41
CA GLY A 251 -16.76 -21.37 13.98
C GLY A 251 -17.72 -20.24 13.61
N CYS A 252 -17.19 -19.17 13.01
CA CYS A 252 -17.97 -18.00 12.67
C CYS A 252 -18.75 -18.20 11.38
N SER A 253 -19.91 -17.54 11.34
CA SER A 253 -20.77 -17.45 10.16
C SER A 253 -21.18 -16.00 9.99
N VAL A 254 -21.37 -15.58 8.73
CA VAL A 254 -21.85 -14.24 8.41
C VAL A 254 -23.27 -14.36 7.88
N THR A 255 -24.15 -13.49 8.37
CA THR A 255 -25.52 -13.41 7.86
C THR A 255 -25.57 -12.60 6.55
N GLY A 256 -26.46 -12.96 5.63
CA GLY A 256 -26.62 -12.27 4.35
C GLY A 256 -25.80 -12.90 3.22
N ASP A 257 -25.13 -12.06 2.45
CA ASP A 257 -24.35 -12.44 1.27
C ASP A 257 -23.10 -13.27 1.65
N PRO A 258 -22.48 -14.02 0.73
CA PRO A 258 -21.22 -14.70 0.98
C PRO A 258 -20.16 -13.76 1.56
N LEU A 259 -19.40 -14.21 2.55
CA LEU A 259 -18.33 -13.45 3.23
C LEU A 259 -17.39 -12.73 2.23
N ALA A 260 -17.01 -13.43 1.16
CA ALA A 260 -16.20 -12.90 0.09
C ALA A 260 -16.82 -11.66 -0.59
N GLU A 261 -18.13 -11.70 -0.88
CA GLU A 261 -18.86 -10.58 -1.49
C GLU A 261 -19.04 -9.42 -0.51
N GLN A 262 -19.14 -9.68 0.80
CA GLN A 262 -19.23 -8.62 1.79
C GLN A 262 -17.89 -7.90 2.01
N ILE A 263 -16.76 -8.61 1.93
CA ILE A 263 -15.41 -8.04 2.05
C ILE A 263 -15.02 -7.27 0.79
N SER A 264 -15.38 -7.77 -0.38
CA SER A 264 -15.02 -7.19 -1.67
C SER A 264 -16.27 -7.15 -2.57
N PRO A 265 -17.20 -6.20 -2.32
CA PRO A 265 -18.46 -6.09 -3.06
C PRO A 265 -18.24 -5.50 -4.45
N TRP A 266 -18.75 -6.20 -5.45
CA TRP A 266 -18.59 -5.84 -6.86
C TRP A 266 -19.06 -4.43 -7.17
N GLU A 267 -20.06 -3.91 -6.47
CA GLU A 267 -20.66 -2.60 -6.71
C GLU A 267 -19.77 -1.43 -6.30
N MET A 268 -18.74 -1.66 -5.48
CA MET A 268 -17.80 -0.61 -5.09
C MET A 268 -16.72 -0.43 -6.15
N ARG A 269 -16.45 0.83 -6.51
CA ARG A 269 -15.36 1.20 -7.43
C ARG A 269 -13.99 0.91 -6.80
N GLY A 270 -13.85 1.14 -5.50
CA GLY A 270 -12.60 0.97 -4.77
C GLY A 270 -12.81 0.85 -3.26
N PHE A 271 -11.76 0.45 -2.56
CA PHE A 271 -11.73 0.41 -1.11
C PHE A 271 -11.51 1.81 -0.52
N PRO A 272 -12.14 2.16 0.62
CA PRO A 272 -11.81 3.39 1.31
C PRO A 272 -10.30 3.47 1.63
N LEU A 273 -9.70 4.61 1.35
CA LEU A 273 -8.34 4.96 1.79
C LEU A 273 -8.42 5.75 3.10
N GLY A 274 -7.34 5.70 3.87
CA GLY A 274 -7.17 6.49 5.06
C GLY A 274 -5.74 6.48 5.57
N GLY A 275 -5.55 6.86 6.84
CA GLY A 275 -4.31 6.67 7.56
C GLY A 275 -4.34 5.45 8.48
N TRP A 276 -3.30 5.31 9.30
CA TRP A 276 -3.23 4.23 10.30
C TRP A 276 -4.04 4.51 11.57
N SER A 277 -4.25 5.77 11.93
CA SER A 277 -4.94 6.17 13.17
C SER A 277 -6.46 5.99 13.14
N GLY A 278 -7.08 5.89 11.97
CA GLY A 278 -8.53 5.68 11.90
C GLY A 278 -9.13 5.81 10.51
N PHE A 279 -10.28 5.15 10.35
CA PHE A 279 -11.29 5.52 9.37
C PHE A 279 -12.33 6.36 10.11
N VAL A 280 -12.33 7.68 9.92
CA VAL A 280 -13.47 8.47 10.40
C VAL A 280 -14.34 8.75 9.20
N SER A 281 -15.49 8.09 9.08
CA SER A 281 -16.46 8.46 8.05
C SER A 281 -16.94 9.89 8.33
N GLY A 282 -16.78 10.81 7.36
CA GLY A 282 -17.23 12.21 7.48
C GLY A 282 -16.09 13.23 7.56
N SER A 283 -16.41 14.47 7.95
CA SER A 283 -15.48 15.62 7.87
C SER A 283 -14.30 15.58 8.86
N GLU A 284 -14.28 14.63 9.79
CA GLU A 284 -13.15 14.42 10.72
C GLU A 284 -12.10 13.46 10.14
N ALA A 285 -12.34 12.86 8.97
CA ALA A 285 -11.42 11.92 8.30
C ALA A 285 -10.06 12.52 7.94
N GLU A 286 -10.00 13.83 7.69
CA GLU A 286 -8.80 14.48 7.16
C GLU A 286 -7.64 14.49 8.16
N SER A 287 -7.92 14.38 9.47
CA SER A 287 -6.87 14.43 10.49
C SER A 287 -5.97 13.18 10.52
N ASP A 288 -6.38 12.09 9.86
CA ASP A 288 -5.67 10.82 9.90
C ASP A 288 -4.71 10.62 8.71
N LEU A 289 -4.82 11.43 7.65
CA LEU A 289 -3.90 11.36 6.52
C LEU A 289 -2.53 12.00 6.84
N PRO A 290 -1.45 11.62 6.12
CA PRO A 290 -0.17 12.30 6.26
C PRO A 290 -0.30 13.81 6.02
N ALA A 291 0.57 14.60 6.66
CA ALA A 291 0.59 16.04 6.40
C ALA A 291 0.75 16.31 4.90
N SER A 292 -0.02 17.28 4.38
CA SER A 292 -0.17 17.62 2.95
C SER A 292 -1.04 16.68 2.10
N CYS A 293 -1.52 15.58 2.65
CA CYS A 293 -2.49 14.71 1.98
C CYS A 293 -3.93 15.14 2.28
N ARG A 294 -4.82 14.93 1.31
CA ARG A 294 -6.25 15.16 1.43
C ARG A 294 -7.04 14.20 0.54
N TYR A 295 -8.28 13.93 0.92
CA TYR A 295 -9.21 13.22 0.05
C TYR A 295 -9.63 14.11 -1.12
N VAL A 296 -9.86 13.50 -2.29
CA VAL A 296 -10.57 14.17 -3.38
C VAL A 296 -12.02 13.71 -3.33
N ASP A 297 -12.95 14.66 -3.18
CA ASP A 297 -14.38 14.35 -3.11
C ASP A 297 -14.90 13.88 -4.48
N LEU A 298 -15.28 12.60 -4.54
CA LEU A 298 -15.80 11.94 -5.73
C LEU A 298 -17.34 11.84 -5.74
N GLY A 299 -18.02 12.39 -4.73
CA GLY A 299 -19.49 12.43 -4.63
C GLY A 299 -20.19 11.16 -4.13
N GLU A 300 -19.55 9.99 -4.19
CA GLU A 300 -20.10 8.71 -3.71
C GLU A 300 -19.24 8.14 -2.58
N ASN A 301 -19.72 8.21 -1.32
CA ASN A 301 -19.09 7.63 -0.12
C ASN A 301 -17.54 7.71 -0.12
N GLY A 302 -17.02 8.82 -0.65
CA GLY A 302 -15.78 8.84 -1.40
C GLY A 302 -14.57 9.06 -0.52
N GLN A 303 -13.76 8.02 -0.39
CA GLN A 303 -12.37 8.10 0.07
C GLN A 303 -11.49 7.17 -0.76
N THR A 304 -11.85 6.87 -2.01
CA THR A 304 -11.06 6.00 -2.89
C THR A 304 -9.96 6.75 -3.64
N LEU A 305 -9.80 8.05 -3.41
CA LEU A 305 -8.71 8.87 -3.96
C LEU A 305 -8.13 9.80 -2.90
N VAL A 306 -6.83 9.70 -2.68
CA VAL A 306 -6.04 10.61 -1.85
C VAL A 306 -5.00 11.32 -2.71
N SER A 307 -4.88 12.63 -2.53
CA SER A 307 -3.86 13.45 -3.17
C SER A 307 -2.95 14.05 -2.10
N CYS A 308 -1.64 13.93 -2.26
CA CYS A 308 -0.62 14.53 -1.40
C CYS A 308 0.20 15.55 -2.16
N ASP A 309 0.59 16.65 -1.53
CA ASP A 309 1.39 17.65 -2.20
C ASP A 309 2.80 17.14 -2.55
N LEU A 310 3.29 17.53 -3.72
CA LEU A 310 4.65 17.31 -4.19
C LEU A 310 5.33 18.68 -4.27
N SER A 311 6.30 18.92 -3.40
CA SER A 311 7.05 20.17 -3.38
C SER A 311 8.10 20.23 -4.49
N ALA A 312 8.64 21.42 -4.75
CA ALA A 312 9.70 21.62 -5.72
C ALA A 312 10.97 20.84 -5.34
N GLY A 313 11.33 20.80 -4.06
CA GLY A 313 12.43 19.98 -3.54
C GLY A 313 12.18 18.49 -3.76
N ASP A 314 10.96 18.02 -3.53
CA ASP A 314 10.58 16.64 -3.81
C ASP A 314 10.74 16.30 -5.30
N LEU A 315 10.26 17.18 -6.18
CA LEU A 315 10.37 16.98 -7.62
C LEU A 315 11.83 16.99 -8.09
N LEU A 316 12.70 17.82 -7.51
CA LEU A 316 14.13 17.83 -7.80
C LEU A 316 14.81 16.50 -7.38
N LEU A 317 14.44 15.98 -6.21
CA LEU A 317 14.97 14.70 -5.71
C LEU A 317 14.45 13.50 -6.52
N GLY A 318 13.19 13.54 -6.95
CA GLY A 318 12.51 12.45 -7.65
C GLY A 318 12.44 12.60 -9.16
N ALA A 319 13.10 13.59 -9.79
CA ALA A 319 12.84 13.95 -11.20
C ALA A 319 12.98 12.78 -12.19
N ALA A 320 13.90 11.85 -11.93
CA ALA A 320 14.12 10.68 -12.79
C ALA A 320 12.96 9.66 -12.73
N ASP A 321 12.27 9.57 -11.58
CA ASP A 321 11.13 8.69 -11.36
C ASP A 321 10.26 9.24 -10.22
N VAL A 322 9.38 10.17 -10.60
CA VAL A 322 8.52 10.91 -9.65
C VAL A 322 7.46 9.98 -9.07
N ARG A 323 7.01 8.97 -9.86
CA ARG A 323 6.07 7.95 -9.38
C ARG A 323 6.68 7.16 -8.23
N SER A 324 7.88 6.61 -8.40
CA SER A 324 8.54 5.83 -7.34
C SER A 324 8.86 6.71 -6.12
N TYR A 325 9.26 7.97 -6.33
CA TYR A 325 9.43 8.92 -5.24
C TYR A 325 8.13 9.12 -4.42
N CYS A 326 7.00 9.31 -5.10
CA CYS A 326 5.69 9.44 -4.45
C CYS A 326 5.32 8.19 -3.63
N GLN A 327 5.62 7.01 -4.15
CA GLN A 327 5.42 5.74 -3.46
C GLN A 327 6.22 5.70 -2.16
N ASP A 328 7.53 5.91 -2.26
CA ASP A 328 8.45 5.84 -1.12
C ASP A 328 8.08 6.85 -0.03
N LYS A 329 7.61 8.04 -0.43
CA LYS A 329 7.26 9.11 0.51
C LYS A 329 5.94 8.87 1.23
N TYR A 330 4.90 8.41 0.55
CA TYR A 330 3.53 8.45 1.06
C TYR A 330 2.83 7.09 1.16
N ALA A 331 3.14 6.12 0.30
CA ALA A 331 2.36 4.89 0.15
C ALA A 331 2.33 4.04 1.44
N ASP A 332 3.34 4.17 2.27
CA ASP A 332 3.48 3.47 3.55
C ASP A 332 2.54 4.00 4.65
N ASN A 333 2.03 5.22 4.48
CA ASN A 333 1.12 5.89 5.42
C ASN A 333 -0.27 6.17 4.82
N ILE A 334 -0.46 5.88 3.53
CA ILE A 334 -1.78 5.78 2.90
C ILE A 334 -2.21 4.33 3.04
N VAL A 335 -3.40 4.09 3.59
CA VAL A 335 -3.84 2.77 4.05
C VAL A 335 -5.16 2.41 3.39
N VAL A 336 -5.25 1.20 2.86
CA VAL A 336 -6.50 0.60 2.39
C VAL A 336 -7.27 0.10 3.59
N HIS A 337 -8.54 0.48 3.69
CA HIS A 337 -9.44 0.04 4.75
C HIS A 337 -10.52 -0.85 4.16
N VAL A 338 -10.49 -2.12 4.52
CA VAL A 338 -11.51 -3.09 4.11
C VAL A 338 -12.51 -3.28 5.24
N PRO A 339 -13.77 -2.86 5.05
CA PRO A 339 -14.76 -2.95 6.11
C PRO A 339 -15.02 -4.41 6.47
N ILE A 340 -15.09 -4.68 7.77
CA ILE A 340 -15.50 -5.99 8.23
C ILE A 340 -17.03 -6.11 8.10
N PRO A 341 -17.54 -7.24 7.57
CA PRO A 341 -18.96 -7.56 7.55
C PRO A 341 -19.67 -7.34 8.88
N THR A 342 -20.81 -6.65 8.84
CA THR A 342 -21.71 -6.59 10.00
C THR A 342 -22.47 -7.90 10.15
N GLY A 343 -22.71 -8.37 11.39
CA GLY A 343 -23.53 -9.55 11.62
C GLY A 343 -22.77 -10.88 11.52
N VAL A 344 -21.47 -10.87 11.83
CA VAL A 344 -20.72 -12.09 12.11
C VAL A 344 -21.18 -12.65 13.46
N THR A 345 -21.51 -13.95 13.48
CA THR A 345 -21.85 -14.69 14.69
C THR A 345 -20.93 -15.90 14.80
N CYS A 346 -20.25 -16.02 15.94
CA CYS A 346 -19.31 -17.10 16.21
C CYS A 346 -19.86 -18.08 17.24
N ASP A 347 -19.65 -19.37 16.98
CA ASP A 347 -19.93 -20.43 17.93
C ASP A 347 -18.71 -21.34 18.04
N PRO A 348 -17.73 -20.98 18.91
CA PRO A 348 -16.51 -21.76 19.06
C PRO A 348 -16.76 -23.20 19.49
N SER A 349 -17.90 -23.50 20.13
CA SER A 349 -18.26 -24.86 20.53
C SER A 349 -18.57 -25.80 19.35
N LYS A 350 -18.81 -25.22 18.16
CA LYS A 350 -19.01 -25.95 16.91
C LYS A 350 -17.74 -26.05 16.07
N SER A 351 -16.67 -25.36 16.45
CA SER A 351 -15.42 -25.41 15.71
C SER A 351 -14.63 -26.67 16.07
N GLU A 352 -14.01 -27.28 15.08
CA GLU A 352 -13.06 -28.37 15.26
C GLU A 352 -11.64 -27.85 15.50
N SER A 353 -11.42 -26.54 15.40
CA SER A 353 -10.12 -25.94 15.67
C SER A 353 -9.77 -26.07 17.15
N PRO A 354 -8.53 -26.47 17.48
CA PRO A 354 -8.12 -26.50 18.87
C PRO A 354 -8.03 -25.05 19.42
N TYR A 355 -7.77 -24.06 18.56
CA TYR A 355 -7.71 -22.63 18.90
C TYR A 355 -9.08 -21.95 19.08
N ALA A 356 -10.19 -22.70 18.97
CA ALA A 356 -11.53 -22.14 19.16
C ALA A 356 -11.72 -21.52 20.55
N GLY A 357 -11.03 -22.06 21.57
CA GLY A 357 -11.14 -21.59 22.95
C GLY A 357 -10.61 -20.16 23.19
N SER A 358 -9.76 -19.63 22.30
CA SER A 358 -9.21 -18.26 22.43
C SER A 358 -10.05 -17.20 21.72
N CYS A 359 -11.17 -17.58 21.09
CA CYS A 359 -12.00 -16.68 20.31
C CYS A 359 -12.69 -15.62 21.18
N SER A 360 -12.59 -14.37 20.76
CA SER A 360 -13.28 -13.23 21.36
C SER A 360 -14.65 -12.98 20.67
N GLU A 361 -15.39 -11.97 21.13
CA GLU A 361 -16.61 -11.49 20.44
C GLU A 361 -16.31 -10.98 19.02
N THR A 362 -15.09 -10.50 18.79
CA THR A 362 -14.63 -9.92 17.54
C THR A 362 -13.42 -10.72 17.05
N PRO A 363 -13.63 -11.84 16.33
CA PRO A 363 -12.62 -12.86 16.11
C PRO A 363 -11.39 -12.33 15.34
N TRP A 364 -11.56 -11.33 14.48
CA TRP A 364 -10.47 -10.70 13.73
C TRP A 364 -9.70 -9.64 14.52
N VAL A 365 -10.09 -9.29 15.75
CA VAL A 365 -9.25 -8.44 16.62
C VAL A 365 -8.23 -9.36 17.30
N LEU A 366 -7.00 -9.29 16.80
CA LEU A 366 -5.91 -10.15 17.21
C LEU A 366 -4.97 -9.41 18.15
N GLU A 367 -4.52 -10.08 19.19
CA GLU A 367 -3.52 -9.52 20.10
C GLU A 367 -2.11 -9.82 19.59
N PRO A 368 -1.15 -8.89 19.76
CA PRO A 368 0.24 -9.20 19.51
C PRO A 368 0.67 -10.32 20.46
N TYR A 369 1.07 -11.46 19.91
CA TYR A 369 1.67 -12.54 20.70
C TYR A 369 2.90 -12.01 21.45
N ALA A 370 2.79 -11.97 22.78
CA ALA A 370 3.91 -11.74 23.66
C ALA A 370 4.72 -13.03 23.67
N ALA A 371 5.71 -13.13 22.78
CA ALA A 371 6.66 -14.24 22.83
C ALA A 371 7.19 -14.34 24.26
N GLY A 372 6.89 -15.45 24.94
CA GLY A 372 7.36 -15.68 26.29
C GLY A 372 8.89 -15.60 26.29
N ASN A 373 9.45 -14.64 27.04
CA ASN A 373 10.89 -14.47 27.21
C ASN A 373 11.58 -15.75 27.71
#